data_AF-A0A7M5XJ29-F1
#
_entry.id   AF-A0A7M5XJ29-F1
#
_cell.length_a   1.000
_cell.length_b   1.000
_cell.length_c   1.000
_cell.angle_alpha   90.00
_cell.angle_beta   90.00
_cell.angle_gamma   90.00
#
_symmetry.space_group_name_H-M   'P 1'
#
loop_
_entity.id
_entity.type
_entity.pdbx_description
1 polymer ?
#
loop_
_entity_poly.entity_id
_entity_poly.type
_entity_poly.pdbx_seq_one_letter_code
_entity_poly.pdbx_strand_id
1 'polypeptide(L)'
;MLKVFEIVGGTTRTPALKVTIEQVFGKSPRTTLNQDEAVARGCAVQCAMLSHTVRVRDFEILDAVQYPINISWDPVKPGADPGEMEVFKQNHAYPFTKLLTFPHRTEPFCFKAFYRNDVAIPHLDREIGDFIVNAGAATDSSVEKIKVKVKLRVDKNGCFSVCSATMVETLPQSEAPIEEPMETDTSTPVVNGDNKENNDKPAESAETPSKTEEEQKGQDQAKKSPEEATTDKKEDKSDDVKKPEAKKAKKLTKSTDLKIDPIQTGLTAEDIANLVSIEQELQFHARVEKERADAKNNLEEYIYAMRDKLSGDLENYVEEGQRDEFSVQLEDGESWLYGDGEDLQKQAYIDKLEGLKKISQPMEDRCVAHQAIPGAIDNFGKAMTHYKKILEQYENKDEKYVHIEAEEMKKVKNKVEEKFNWFNEKLNEMGKCPKTKNPPVYPSQIETEKKLMQTFCDPIVNKPKPKVEPPKDEPKKEGEEGAKPEETKNEKTTEQPQTTENMETDTPKPEGKSEDLGMEVD
;
A
#
# COMPACT_ATOMS: atom_id res chain seq x y z
N MET A 1 -3.48 -21.27 37.52
CA MET A 1 -4.77 -20.60 37.79
C MET A 1 -5.02 -19.57 36.69
N LEU A 2 -6.23 -19.52 36.11
CA LEU A 2 -6.55 -18.60 35.02
C LEU A 2 -6.80 -17.18 35.55
N LYS A 3 -6.19 -16.18 34.91
CA LYS A 3 -6.24 -14.77 35.34
C LYS A 3 -7.56 -14.11 34.93
N VAL A 4 -7.90 -14.23 33.65
CA VAL A 4 -9.03 -13.58 32.96
C VAL A 4 -9.72 -14.60 32.06
N PHE A 5 -11.01 -14.41 31.83
CA PHE A 5 -11.79 -15.05 30.77
C PHE A 5 -12.37 -13.93 29.90
N GLU A 6 -12.20 -13.98 28.59
CA GLU A 6 -12.86 -13.09 27.62
C GLU A 6 -13.82 -13.95 26.78
N ILE A 7 -14.98 -13.40 26.40
CA ILE A 7 -15.96 -14.11 25.56
C ILE A 7 -16.26 -13.36 24.26
N VAL A 8 -16.16 -14.10 23.14
CA VAL A 8 -16.38 -13.62 21.77
C VAL A 8 -17.33 -14.57 21.02
N GLY A 9 -17.95 -14.10 19.93
CA GLY A 9 -18.97 -14.80 19.17
C GLY A 9 -20.37 -14.59 19.74
N GLY A 10 -21.33 -14.25 18.87
CA GLY A 10 -22.67 -13.78 19.25
C GLY A 10 -23.44 -14.70 20.22
N THR A 11 -23.30 -16.02 20.11
CA THR A 11 -23.96 -17.00 21.02
C THR A 11 -23.60 -16.78 22.49
N THR A 12 -22.40 -16.28 22.80
CA THR A 12 -21.96 -15.98 24.18
C THR A 12 -22.74 -14.85 24.85
N ARG A 13 -23.58 -14.11 24.12
CA ARG A 13 -24.49 -13.09 24.67
C ARG A 13 -25.56 -13.70 25.57
N THR A 14 -25.94 -14.96 25.31
CA THR A 14 -26.96 -15.74 26.03
C THR A 14 -26.72 -15.75 27.55
N PRO A 15 -27.64 -15.25 28.38
CA PRO A 15 -27.45 -15.16 29.84
C PRO A 15 -27.14 -16.51 30.50
N ALA A 16 -27.82 -17.58 30.07
CA ALA A 16 -27.57 -18.93 30.60
C ALA A 16 -26.12 -19.40 30.37
N LEU A 17 -25.52 -19.10 29.20
CA LEU A 17 -24.12 -19.46 28.94
C LEU A 17 -23.14 -18.65 29.79
N LYS A 18 -23.41 -17.35 30.02
CA LYS A 18 -22.60 -16.51 30.92
C LYS A 18 -22.60 -17.07 32.35
N VAL A 19 -23.78 -17.47 32.86
CA VAL A 19 -23.93 -18.12 34.18
C VAL A 19 -23.20 -19.46 34.23
N THR A 20 -23.32 -20.32 33.22
CA THR A 20 -22.61 -21.60 33.17
C THR A 20 -21.09 -21.42 33.13
N ILE A 21 -20.58 -20.45 32.36
CA ILE A 21 -19.15 -20.10 32.31
C ILE A 21 -18.66 -19.64 33.69
N GLU A 22 -19.42 -18.77 34.36
CA GLU A 22 -19.10 -18.30 35.71
C GLU A 22 -19.12 -19.42 36.76
N GLN A 23 -20.08 -20.36 36.68
CA GLN A 23 -20.14 -21.55 37.53
C GLN A 23 -18.95 -22.50 37.31
N VAL A 24 -18.55 -22.74 36.06
CA VAL A 24 -17.41 -23.63 35.72
C VAL A 24 -16.07 -23.04 36.13
N PHE A 25 -15.89 -21.72 36.02
CA PHE A 25 -14.60 -21.06 36.22
C PHE A 25 -14.47 -20.24 37.50
N GLY A 26 -15.55 -20.09 38.27
CA GLY A 26 -15.57 -19.32 39.53
C GLY A 26 -15.33 -17.82 39.36
N LYS A 27 -15.55 -17.29 38.14
CA LYS A 27 -15.31 -15.88 37.77
C LYS A 27 -16.23 -15.46 36.63
N SER A 28 -16.81 -14.26 36.73
CA SER A 28 -17.57 -13.63 35.65
C SER A 28 -16.69 -13.45 34.40
N PRO A 29 -17.19 -13.75 33.19
CA PRO A 29 -16.47 -13.49 31.95
C PRO A 29 -16.39 -11.98 31.66
N ARG A 30 -15.29 -11.55 31.05
CA ARG A 30 -15.08 -10.19 30.54
C ARG A 30 -15.47 -10.07 29.07
N THR A 31 -15.69 -8.83 28.67
CA THR A 31 -16.02 -8.41 27.30
C THR A 31 -15.22 -7.15 26.94
N THR A 32 -13.90 -7.17 27.16
CA THR A 32 -13.02 -6.05 26.78
C THR A 32 -12.71 -6.05 25.28
N LEU A 33 -12.89 -7.19 24.62
CA LEU A 33 -12.88 -7.34 23.17
C LEU A 33 -14.29 -7.13 22.58
N ASN A 34 -14.37 -6.52 21.41
CA ASN A 34 -15.62 -6.50 20.63
C ASN A 34 -15.99 -7.94 20.23
N GLN A 35 -17.15 -8.40 20.67
CA GLN A 35 -17.52 -9.82 20.59
C GLN A 35 -17.67 -10.35 19.15
N ASP A 36 -18.05 -9.51 18.20
CA ASP A 36 -18.28 -9.93 16.81
C ASP A 36 -17.04 -9.66 15.94
N GLU A 37 -16.33 -8.55 16.20
CA GLU A 37 -15.23 -8.10 15.33
C GLU A 37 -13.83 -8.59 15.75
N ALA A 38 -13.63 -9.04 16.99
CA ALA A 38 -12.29 -9.35 17.50
C ALA A 38 -11.54 -10.40 16.66
N VAL A 39 -12.26 -11.40 16.13
CA VAL A 39 -11.68 -12.43 15.24
C VAL A 39 -11.24 -11.80 13.91
N ALA A 40 -12.13 -11.06 13.24
CA ALA A 40 -11.84 -10.40 11.97
C ALA A 40 -10.69 -9.38 12.08
N ARG A 41 -10.67 -8.59 13.18
CA ARG A 41 -9.58 -7.65 13.49
C ARG A 41 -8.26 -8.39 13.76
N GLY A 42 -8.29 -9.54 14.44
CA GLY A 42 -7.12 -10.41 14.61
C GLY A 42 -6.58 -10.95 13.28
N CYS A 43 -7.46 -11.43 12.40
CA CYS A 43 -7.10 -11.85 11.05
C CYS A 43 -6.48 -10.70 10.23
N ALA A 44 -7.06 -9.49 10.29
CA ALA A 44 -6.51 -8.32 9.61
C ALA A 44 -5.10 -7.93 10.11
N VAL A 45 -4.85 -8.03 11.43
CA VAL A 45 -3.51 -7.83 12.01
C VAL A 45 -2.55 -8.91 11.51
N GLN A 46 -2.96 -10.19 11.47
CA GLN A 46 -2.11 -11.28 10.95
C GLN A 46 -1.83 -11.12 9.44
N CYS A 47 -2.78 -10.62 8.65
CA CYS A 47 -2.55 -10.26 7.25
C CYS A 47 -1.55 -9.10 7.12
N ALA A 48 -1.61 -8.10 7.99
CA ALA A 48 -0.64 -7.01 8.04
C ALA A 48 0.76 -7.48 8.48
N MET A 49 0.87 -8.39 9.45
CA MET A 49 2.13 -9.05 9.84
C MET A 49 2.78 -9.86 8.71
N LEU A 50 2.00 -10.29 7.72
CA LEU A 50 2.46 -11.01 6.53
C LEU A 50 2.70 -10.10 5.31
N SER A 51 2.40 -8.81 5.41
CA SER A 51 2.56 -7.85 4.32
C SER A 51 3.97 -7.28 4.29
N HIS A 52 4.59 -7.30 3.11
CA HIS A 52 5.90 -6.67 2.90
C HIS A 52 5.82 -5.13 2.86
N THR A 53 4.61 -4.57 2.73
CA THR A 53 4.35 -3.12 2.56
C THR A 53 3.90 -2.45 3.87
N VAL A 54 3.31 -3.21 4.80
CA VAL A 54 2.73 -2.67 6.04
C VAL A 54 3.59 -3.05 7.23
N ARG A 55 4.25 -2.07 7.85
CA ARG A 55 4.98 -2.30 9.10
C ARG A 55 4.06 -2.20 10.30
N VAL A 56 3.90 -3.31 11.02
CA VAL A 56 3.21 -3.40 12.32
C VAL A 56 4.21 -3.44 13.48
N ARG A 57 3.71 -3.49 14.73
CA ARG A 57 4.53 -3.76 15.90
C ARG A 57 4.94 -5.23 15.93
N ASP A 58 6.18 -5.50 16.31
CA ASP A 58 6.69 -6.87 16.46
C ASP A 58 5.82 -7.68 17.44
N PHE A 59 5.33 -8.82 16.98
CA PHE A 59 4.44 -9.72 17.72
C PHE A 59 4.66 -11.15 17.22
N GLU A 60 4.64 -12.12 18.13
CA GLU A 60 4.80 -13.54 17.79
C GLU A 60 3.57 -14.32 18.25
N ILE A 61 3.04 -15.15 17.35
CA ILE A 61 1.89 -16.04 17.60
C ILE A 61 2.40 -17.46 17.48
N LEU A 62 2.30 -18.21 18.59
CA LEU A 62 2.54 -19.64 18.65
C LEU A 62 1.24 -20.32 19.05
N ASP A 63 0.84 -21.34 18.29
CA ASP A 63 -0.34 -22.17 18.57
C ASP A 63 0.06 -23.66 18.66
N ALA A 64 -0.87 -24.54 19.05
CA ALA A 64 -0.57 -25.88 19.54
C ALA A 64 -1.08 -27.02 18.65
N VAL A 65 -0.21 -27.98 18.32
CA VAL A 65 -0.55 -29.20 17.57
C VAL A 65 -1.53 -30.05 18.40
N GLN A 66 -2.79 -30.12 17.98
CA GLN A 66 -3.87 -30.77 18.75
C GLN A 66 -3.73 -32.29 18.85
N TYR A 67 -3.20 -32.95 17.81
CA TYR A 67 -3.08 -34.39 17.70
C TYR A 67 -1.64 -34.78 17.33
N PRO A 68 -1.03 -35.81 17.96
CA PRO A 68 0.34 -36.19 17.68
C PRO A 68 0.47 -36.79 16.26
N ILE A 69 1.50 -36.35 15.55
CA ILE A 69 1.80 -36.76 14.18
C ILE A 69 2.99 -37.73 14.21
N ASN A 70 2.73 -38.97 13.81
CA ASN A 70 3.73 -39.99 13.57
C ASN A 70 4.06 -40.06 12.07
N ILE A 71 5.22 -40.62 11.76
CA ILE A 71 5.50 -41.14 10.41
C ILE A 71 5.92 -42.60 10.49
N SER A 72 5.66 -43.34 9.42
CA SER A 72 6.23 -44.67 9.17
C SER A 72 6.96 -44.69 7.83
N TRP A 73 8.05 -45.45 7.73
CA TRP A 73 8.86 -45.55 6.50
C TRP A 73 9.33 -46.99 6.24
N ASP A 74 9.50 -47.33 4.96
CA ASP A 74 9.89 -48.66 4.52
C ASP A 74 11.24 -49.09 5.15
N PRO A 75 11.45 -50.36 5.53
CA PRO A 75 12.75 -50.82 6.03
C PRO A 75 13.87 -50.64 4.98
N VAL A 76 15.11 -50.49 5.42
CA VAL A 76 16.30 -50.44 4.52
C VAL A 76 16.78 -51.85 4.15
N LYS A 77 16.33 -52.89 4.87
CA LYS A 77 16.62 -54.30 4.60
C LYS A 77 15.31 -55.05 4.37
N PRO A 78 15.19 -55.88 3.31
CA PRO A 78 14.04 -56.76 3.14
C PRO A 78 13.82 -57.63 4.39
N GLY A 79 12.59 -57.67 4.90
CA GLY A 79 12.21 -58.48 6.06
C GLY A 79 12.54 -57.92 7.44
N ALA A 80 12.91 -56.63 7.55
CA ALA A 80 12.88 -55.91 8.83
C ALA A 80 11.55 -55.14 9.00
N ASP A 81 11.15 -54.85 10.23
CA ASP A 81 9.94 -54.07 10.51
C ASP A 81 10.04 -52.62 9.95
N PRO A 82 8.92 -52.00 9.54
CA PRO A 82 8.88 -50.59 9.18
C PRO A 82 9.36 -49.70 10.33
N GLY A 83 10.11 -48.64 10.02
CA GLY A 83 10.52 -47.68 11.03
C GLY A 83 9.39 -46.71 11.32
N GLU A 84 9.03 -46.54 12.59
CA GLU A 84 8.02 -45.55 13.03
C GLU A 84 8.63 -44.53 14.00
N MET A 85 8.18 -43.28 13.95
CA MET A 85 8.57 -42.26 14.93
C MET A 85 7.52 -41.15 15.10
N GLU A 86 7.27 -40.77 16.35
CA GLU A 86 6.53 -39.56 16.72
C GLU A 86 7.33 -38.31 16.31
N VAL A 87 6.80 -37.56 15.33
CA VAL A 87 7.44 -36.35 14.80
C VAL A 87 7.02 -35.14 15.62
N PHE A 88 5.72 -34.86 15.71
CA PHE A 88 5.16 -33.76 16.48
C PHE A 88 4.28 -34.30 17.60
N LYS A 89 4.46 -33.78 18.82
CA LYS A 89 3.70 -34.21 20.01
C LYS A 89 2.38 -33.44 20.12
N GLN A 90 1.42 -34.00 20.84
CA GLN A 90 0.26 -33.23 21.29
C GLN A 90 0.72 -32.01 22.12
N ASN A 91 0.05 -30.88 21.89
CA ASN A 91 0.35 -29.56 22.44
C ASN A 91 1.76 -29.03 22.10
N HIS A 92 2.43 -29.56 21.08
CA HIS A 92 3.69 -28.99 20.60
C HIS A 92 3.41 -27.65 19.89
N ALA A 93 4.19 -26.62 20.21
CA ALA A 93 4.05 -25.31 19.55
C ALA A 93 4.36 -25.39 18.05
N TYR A 94 3.65 -24.60 17.24
CA TYR A 94 3.91 -24.36 15.83
C TYR A 94 3.86 -22.85 15.52
N PRO A 95 4.52 -22.36 14.45
CA PRO A 95 5.26 -23.10 13.42
C PRO A 95 6.55 -23.76 13.93
N PHE A 96 6.76 -25.04 13.62
CA PHE A 96 7.96 -25.77 14.03
C PHE A 96 8.53 -26.66 12.92
N THR A 97 9.80 -27.04 13.01
CA THR A 97 10.50 -27.80 11.97
C THR A 97 11.44 -28.83 12.58
N LYS A 98 11.25 -30.11 12.22
CA LYS A 98 12.03 -31.24 12.71
C LYS A 98 12.78 -31.90 11.55
N LEU A 99 14.10 -31.95 11.66
CA LEU A 99 14.97 -32.55 10.66
C LEU A 99 15.20 -34.03 11.01
N LEU A 100 14.80 -34.92 10.11
CA LEU A 100 15.06 -36.36 10.22
C LEU A 100 16.25 -36.75 9.35
N THR A 101 16.89 -37.89 9.64
CA THR A 101 18.04 -38.39 8.87
C THR A 101 17.93 -39.90 8.71
N PHE A 102 17.68 -40.34 7.48
CA PHE A 102 17.60 -41.75 7.08
C PHE A 102 18.96 -42.20 6.53
N PRO A 103 19.71 -43.07 7.25
CA PRO A 103 21.00 -43.55 6.78
C PRO A 103 20.83 -44.68 5.74
N HIS A 104 21.80 -44.82 4.84
CA HIS A 104 21.89 -45.94 3.88
C HIS A 104 20.69 -46.09 2.93
N ARG A 105 20.02 -44.99 2.56
CA ARG A 105 19.05 -44.95 1.46
C ARG A 105 19.75 -44.65 0.13
N THR A 106 19.54 -45.51 -0.87
CA THR A 106 20.07 -45.40 -2.25
C THR A 106 19.00 -45.54 -3.34
N GLU A 107 17.79 -45.90 -2.93
CA GLU A 107 16.63 -46.13 -3.80
C GLU A 107 15.47 -45.24 -3.33
N PRO A 108 14.51 -44.88 -4.20
CA PRO A 108 13.30 -44.19 -3.81
C PRO A 108 12.56 -44.94 -2.70
N PHE A 109 12.07 -44.21 -1.70
CA PHE A 109 11.33 -44.80 -0.58
C PHE A 109 10.12 -43.95 -0.22
N CYS A 110 9.07 -44.59 0.30
CA CYS A 110 7.92 -43.89 0.83
C CYS A 110 8.10 -43.62 2.34
N PHE A 111 7.47 -42.56 2.82
CA PHE A 111 7.03 -42.49 4.20
C PHE A 111 5.60 -41.95 4.30
N LYS A 112 4.78 -42.61 5.12
CA LYS A 112 3.40 -42.18 5.43
C LYS A 112 3.45 -41.25 6.64
N ALA A 113 2.62 -40.19 6.65
CA ALA A 113 2.36 -39.40 7.86
C ALA A 113 0.94 -39.68 8.36
N PHE A 114 0.76 -39.87 9.67
CA PHE A 114 -0.55 -40.26 10.23
C PHE A 114 -0.73 -39.87 11.71
N TYR A 115 -1.98 -39.85 12.16
CA TYR A 115 -2.35 -39.61 13.55
C TYR A 115 -2.35 -40.90 14.39
N ARG A 116 -1.65 -40.86 15.53
CA ARG A 116 -1.41 -42.01 16.41
C ARG A 116 -2.71 -42.73 16.82
N ASN A 117 -2.74 -44.06 16.70
CA ASN A 117 -3.96 -44.89 16.77
C ASN A 117 -4.69 -44.86 18.12
N ASP A 118 -3.98 -44.62 19.22
CA ASP A 118 -4.53 -44.49 20.57
C ASP A 118 -5.25 -43.15 20.82
N VAL A 119 -5.06 -42.17 19.95
CA VAL A 119 -5.73 -40.88 20.03
C VAL A 119 -7.06 -40.92 19.30
N ALA A 120 -8.14 -40.54 19.99
CA ALA A 120 -9.45 -40.32 19.40
C ALA A 120 -9.44 -39.02 18.58
N ILE A 121 -9.40 -39.15 17.26
CA ILE A 121 -9.62 -38.05 16.32
C ILE A 121 -11.08 -38.07 15.82
N PRO A 122 -11.67 -36.93 15.38
CA PRO A 122 -13.05 -36.91 14.89
C PRO A 122 -13.27 -37.60 13.53
N HIS A 123 -12.20 -37.80 12.75
CA HIS A 123 -12.27 -38.38 11.40
C HIS A 123 -11.98 -39.89 11.41
N LEU A 124 -12.57 -40.62 10.47
CA LEU A 124 -12.32 -42.05 10.27
C LEU A 124 -10.95 -42.31 9.64
N ASP A 125 -10.52 -41.43 8.74
CA ASP A 125 -9.18 -41.47 8.16
C ASP A 125 -8.16 -40.87 9.13
N ARG A 126 -7.00 -41.53 9.22
CA ARG A 126 -5.86 -41.18 10.07
C ARG A 126 -4.63 -40.78 9.26
N GLU A 127 -4.62 -41.04 7.95
CA GLU A 127 -3.49 -40.69 7.08
C GLU A 127 -3.55 -39.20 6.71
N ILE A 128 -2.40 -38.53 6.80
CA ILE A 128 -2.18 -37.13 6.43
C ILE A 128 -1.62 -37.06 4.98
N GLY A 129 -1.02 -38.15 4.53
CA GLY A 129 -0.53 -38.37 3.18
C GLY A 129 0.76 -39.18 3.14
N ASP A 130 1.07 -39.65 1.94
CA ASP A 130 2.26 -40.42 1.62
C ASP A 130 3.27 -39.54 0.86
N PHE A 131 4.55 -39.73 1.14
CA PHE A 131 5.61 -38.90 0.57
C PHE A 131 6.68 -39.78 -0.06
N ILE A 132 6.73 -39.78 -1.39
CA ILE A 132 7.75 -40.52 -2.14
C ILE A 132 8.99 -39.65 -2.25
N VAL A 133 10.09 -40.07 -1.61
CA VAL A 133 11.39 -39.40 -1.71
C VAL A 133 12.20 -40.07 -2.80
N ASN A 134 12.39 -39.38 -3.93
CA ASN A 134 13.18 -39.88 -5.05
C ASN A 134 14.69 -39.78 -4.75
N ALA A 135 15.21 -40.68 -3.91
CA ALA A 135 16.64 -40.84 -3.74
C ALA A 135 17.25 -41.52 -4.97
N GLY A 136 18.24 -40.86 -5.58
CA GLY A 136 19.02 -41.43 -6.68
C GLY A 136 20.14 -42.35 -6.19
N ALA A 137 20.68 -43.14 -7.12
CA ALA A 137 21.91 -43.88 -6.90
C ALA A 137 23.08 -42.94 -6.55
N ALA A 138 24.05 -43.44 -5.79
CA ALA A 138 25.23 -42.68 -5.39
C ALA A 138 25.97 -42.12 -6.61
N THR A 139 26.35 -40.85 -6.54
CA THR A 139 26.93 -40.14 -7.69
C THR A 139 28.43 -40.40 -7.90
N ASP A 140 29.04 -41.20 -7.02
CA ASP A 140 30.45 -41.57 -7.04
C ASP A 140 30.63 -42.95 -6.41
N SER A 141 31.43 -43.82 -7.02
CA SER A 141 31.69 -45.19 -6.54
C SER A 141 32.52 -45.26 -5.25
N SER A 142 33.00 -44.12 -4.73
CA SER A 142 33.86 -44.03 -3.55
C SER A 142 33.15 -43.72 -2.22
N VAL A 143 31.83 -43.46 -2.21
CA VAL A 143 31.11 -42.93 -1.03
C VAL A 143 31.09 -43.92 0.15
N GLU A 144 31.65 -43.52 1.31
CA GLU A 144 31.61 -44.34 2.53
C GLU A 144 30.19 -44.45 3.13
N LYS A 145 29.47 -43.32 3.18
CA LYS A 145 28.21 -43.16 3.92
C LYS A 145 27.27 -42.19 3.23
N ILE A 146 26.06 -42.67 2.92
CA ILE A 146 24.95 -41.91 2.35
C ILE A 146 23.91 -41.68 3.46
N LYS A 147 23.40 -40.45 3.56
CA LYS A 147 22.36 -40.05 4.51
C LYS A 147 21.37 -39.11 3.84
N VAL A 148 20.10 -39.51 3.74
CA VAL A 148 19.02 -38.63 3.28
C VAL A 148 18.47 -37.87 4.47
N LYS A 149 18.58 -36.54 4.45
CA LYS A 149 17.98 -35.65 5.45
C LYS A 149 16.62 -35.17 4.94
N VAL A 150 15.57 -35.26 5.75
CA VAL A 150 14.22 -34.80 5.39
C VAL A 150 13.73 -33.77 6.40
N LYS A 151 13.27 -32.63 5.91
CA LYS A 151 12.87 -31.46 6.72
C LYS A 151 11.36 -31.41 6.83
N LEU A 152 10.81 -31.91 7.94
CA LEU A 152 9.37 -31.91 8.23
C LEU A 152 8.98 -30.62 8.96
N ARG A 153 7.80 -30.08 8.66
CA ARG A 153 7.29 -28.83 9.23
C ARG A 153 5.80 -28.95 9.56
N VAL A 154 5.40 -28.40 10.70
CA VAL A 154 4.04 -27.86 10.89
C VAL A 154 4.17 -26.36 10.67
N ASP A 155 3.44 -25.82 9.70
CA ASP A 155 3.55 -24.43 9.27
C ASP A 155 2.79 -23.46 10.21
N LYS A 156 2.64 -22.19 9.79
CA LYS A 156 1.91 -21.17 10.57
C LYS A 156 0.39 -21.36 10.63
N ASN A 157 -0.14 -22.28 9.83
CA ASN A 157 -1.57 -22.59 9.70
C ASN A 157 -1.94 -23.92 10.40
N GLY A 158 -0.97 -24.58 11.05
CA GLY A 158 -1.14 -25.92 11.62
C GLY A 158 -0.97 -27.06 10.62
N CYS A 159 -0.62 -26.77 9.35
CA CYS A 159 -0.54 -27.78 8.29
C CYS A 159 0.81 -28.51 8.30
N PHE A 160 0.76 -29.85 8.29
CA PHE A 160 1.95 -30.69 8.11
C PHE A 160 2.42 -30.68 6.65
N SER A 161 3.73 -30.47 6.45
CA SER A 161 4.37 -30.44 5.13
C SER A 161 5.81 -30.94 5.19
N VAL A 162 6.30 -31.42 4.04
CA VAL A 162 7.70 -31.82 3.84
C VAL A 162 8.39 -30.72 3.04
N CYS A 163 9.25 -29.91 3.68
CA CYS A 163 9.83 -28.72 3.05
C CYS A 163 10.96 -29.05 2.06
N SER A 164 11.76 -30.07 2.34
CA SER A 164 12.88 -30.48 1.49
C SER A 164 13.41 -31.85 1.90
N ALA A 165 14.05 -32.54 0.94
CA ALA A 165 14.88 -33.71 1.18
C ALA A 165 16.25 -33.47 0.53
N THR A 166 17.33 -33.76 1.25
CA THR A 166 18.71 -33.56 0.78
C THR A 166 19.54 -34.80 1.09
N MET A 167 20.06 -35.45 0.04
CA MET A 167 21.04 -36.53 0.18
C MET A 167 22.41 -35.93 0.52
N VAL A 168 23.08 -36.49 1.54
CA VAL A 168 24.44 -36.14 1.93
C VAL A 168 25.34 -37.36 1.78
N GLU A 169 26.29 -37.27 0.86
CA GLU A 169 27.31 -38.27 0.59
C GLU A 169 28.60 -37.88 1.32
N THR A 170 29.18 -38.79 2.10
CA THR A 170 30.48 -38.58 2.76
C THR A 170 31.57 -39.30 1.96
N LEU A 171 32.49 -38.53 1.38
CA LEU A 171 33.62 -39.08 0.63
C LEU A 171 34.76 -39.49 1.60
N PRO A 172 35.53 -40.54 1.28
CA PRO A 172 36.77 -40.85 1.97
C PRO A 172 37.77 -39.72 1.74
N GLN A 173 38.47 -39.32 2.79
CA GLN A 173 39.57 -38.37 2.68
C GLN A 173 40.79 -39.14 2.16
N SER A 174 41.32 -38.76 1.00
CA SER A 174 42.56 -39.32 0.48
C SER A 174 43.72 -38.88 1.36
N GLU A 175 44.30 -39.82 2.11
CA GLU A 175 45.57 -39.63 2.83
C GLU A 175 46.74 -39.62 1.84
N ALA A 176 46.85 -38.54 1.07
CA ALA A 176 48.09 -38.18 0.39
C ALA A 176 49.05 -37.57 1.44
N PRO A 177 50.25 -38.13 1.67
CA PRO A 177 51.24 -37.50 2.55
C PRO A 177 51.62 -36.12 2.01
N ILE A 178 51.63 -35.12 2.90
CA ILE A 178 52.34 -33.87 2.61
C ILE A 178 53.80 -34.12 2.92
N GLU A 179 54.59 -34.47 1.90
CA GLU A 179 56.04 -34.37 1.99
C GLU A 179 56.42 -32.88 1.88
N GLU A 180 56.65 -32.23 3.02
CA GLU A 180 57.39 -30.96 3.08
C GLU A 180 58.89 -31.25 3.08
N PRO A 181 59.63 -30.96 2.00
CA PRO A 181 61.09 -30.92 2.07
C PRO A 181 61.52 -29.60 2.74
N MET A 182 61.68 -29.63 4.06
CA MET A 182 62.51 -28.62 4.74
C MET A 182 63.98 -28.80 4.30
N GLU A 183 64.57 -27.76 3.74
CA GLU A 183 66.01 -27.49 3.85
C GLU A 183 66.28 -25.98 3.92
N THR A 184 67.50 -25.61 4.31
CA THR A 184 67.79 -24.35 5.02
C THR A 184 68.59 -23.30 4.22
N ASP A 185 68.67 -22.08 4.79
CA ASP A 185 69.28 -20.86 4.23
C ASP A 185 70.66 -21.01 3.56
N THR A 186 70.93 -20.22 2.50
CA THR A 186 72.04 -19.22 2.54
C THR A 186 72.10 -18.22 1.37
N SER A 187 72.24 -16.93 1.72
CA SER A 187 72.94 -15.83 0.99
C SER A 187 72.52 -15.32 -0.42
N THR A 188 72.28 -14.00 -0.45
CA THR A 188 72.36 -13.00 -1.57
C THR A 188 73.74 -12.96 -2.29
N PRO A 189 73.95 -12.36 -3.51
CA PRO A 189 73.35 -11.06 -3.96
C PRO A 189 73.10 -10.75 -5.48
N VAL A 190 72.07 -9.90 -5.71
CA VAL A 190 71.92 -8.71 -6.61
C VAL A 190 72.56 -8.63 -8.04
N VAL A 191 71.83 -7.92 -8.94
CA VAL A 191 72.25 -7.10 -10.13
C VAL A 191 71.84 -7.63 -11.52
N ASN A 192 70.96 -6.86 -12.20
CA ASN A 192 70.71 -6.63 -13.65
C ASN A 192 70.61 -7.84 -14.63
N GLY A 193 69.89 -7.75 -15.75
CA GLY A 193 69.07 -6.67 -16.33
C GLY A 193 68.93 -6.86 -17.86
N ASP A 194 68.07 -6.06 -18.51
CA ASP A 194 67.90 -5.95 -19.98
C ASP A 194 67.37 -7.22 -20.74
N ASN A 195 66.52 -7.13 -21.77
CA ASN A 195 65.59 -6.06 -22.19
C ASN A 195 64.57 -6.60 -23.23
N LYS A 196 63.40 -5.94 -23.37
CA LYS A 196 62.54 -5.88 -24.59
C LYS A 196 61.92 -7.19 -25.15
N GLU A 197 60.79 -7.18 -25.88
CA GLU A 197 59.85 -6.10 -26.27
C GLU A 197 58.41 -6.69 -26.45
N ASN A 198 57.37 -5.88 -26.19
CA ASN A 198 56.05 -5.73 -26.84
C ASN A 198 55.34 -6.95 -27.52
N ASN A 199 54.00 -7.08 -27.58
CA ASN A 199 52.82 -6.29 -27.17
C ASN A 199 51.61 -7.28 -27.16
N ASP A 200 50.38 -7.00 -26.72
CA ASP A 200 49.69 -5.76 -26.33
C ASP A 200 48.84 -5.96 -25.06
N LYS A 201 48.59 -4.86 -24.35
CA LYS A 201 47.48 -4.67 -23.39
C LYS A 201 46.75 -3.41 -23.86
N PRO A 202 45.41 -3.36 -23.84
CA PRO A 202 44.72 -2.81 -22.66
C PRO A 202 43.66 -3.79 -22.10
N ALA A 203 43.41 -3.93 -20.80
CA ALA A 203 43.13 -2.93 -19.73
C ALA A 203 41.63 -2.51 -19.70
N GLU A 204 41.01 -2.16 -18.56
CA GLU A 204 41.46 -2.00 -17.16
C GLU A 204 40.22 -2.21 -16.23
N SER A 205 40.33 -2.91 -15.09
CA SER A 205 40.50 -2.39 -13.70
C SER A 205 39.24 -1.70 -13.10
N ALA A 206 39.15 -1.36 -11.81
CA ALA A 206 40.09 -1.48 -10.67
C ALA A 206 39.29 -1.89 -9.39
N GLU A 207 39.80 -2.81 -8.56
CA GLU A 207 40.60 -2.55 -7.33
C GLU A 207 39.87 -1.78 -6.21
N THR A 208 39.40 -2.47 -5.15
CA THR A 208 39.99 -2.46 -3.77
C THR A 208 39.57 -1.22 -2.91
N PRO A 209 39.95 -1.03 -1.62
CA PRO A 209 40.77 -1.87 -0.71
C PRO A 209 40.31 -2.02 0.77
N SER A 210 41.03 -2.87 1.51
CA SER A 210 41.50 -2.67 2.92
C SER A 210 40.51 -2.75 4.09
N LYS A 211 40.88 -3.11 5.35
CA LYS A 211 41.91 -4.00 5.99
C LYS A 211 41.77 -3.87 7.53
N THR A 212 42.35 -4.80 8.32
CA THR A 212 42.66 -4.71 9.79
C THR A 212 41.46 -4.47 10.75
N GLU A 213 41.16 -5.32 11.74
CA GLU A 213 41.93 -5.73 12.96
C GLU A 213 42.11 -4.62 14.01
N GLU A 214 41.54 -4.80 15.21
CA GLU A 214 42.34 -5.12 16.42
C GLU A 214 41.45 -5.62 17.61
N GLU A 215 42.09 -5.98 18.73
CA GLU A 215 41.48 -6.51 19.97
C GLU A 215 40.89 -5.37 20.87
N GLN A 216 40.44 -5.49 22.13
CA GLN A 216 40.79 -6.39 23.25
C GLN A 216 39.87 -6.17 24.48
N LYS A 217 39.75 -7.18 25.37
CA LYS A 217 39.17 -7.15 26.75
C LYS A 217 37.68 -6.75 26.89
N GLY A 218 36.90 -7.26 27.86
CA GLY A 218 37.10 -8.40 28.77
C GLY A 218 37.20 -8.07 30.26
N GLN A 219 36.07 -8.21 30.99
CA GLN A 219 35.93 -8.58 32.42
C GLN A 219 34.43 -8.51 32.83
N ASP A 220 33.94 -9.04 33.95
CA ASP A 220 34.07 -10.34 34.66
C ASP A 220 33.13 -10.27 35.90
N GLN A 221 32.76 -11.41 36.50
CA GLN A 221 32.06 -11.60 37.81
C GLN A 221 30.60 -11.06 37.88
N ALA A 222 29.53 -11.84 38.12
CA ALA A 222 29.30 -13.13 38.78
C ALA A 222 29.33 -13.14 40.32
N LYS A 223 28.17 -13.43 40.94
CA LYS A 223 27.90 -14.05 42.28
C LYS A 223 26.41 -13.84 42.63
N LYS A 224 25.76 -14.66 43.47
CA LYS A 224 25.84 -16.12 43.73
C LYS A 224 24.67 -16.49 44.65
N SER A 225 24.21 -17.74 44.60
CA SER A 225 23.47 -18.36 45.72
C SER A 225 24.45 -19.12 46.64
N PRO A 226 24.30 -19.05 47.98
CA PRO A 226 24.95 -19.95 48.94
C PRO A 226 24.06 -21.20 49.21
N GLU A 227 24.61 -22.42 49.17
CA GLU A 227 25.06 -23.29 50.31
C GLU A 227 23.89 -24.15 50.86
N GLU A 228 24.05 -25.34 51.49
CA GLU A 228 25.16 -26.07 52.16
C GLU A 228 25.40 -27.46 51.47
N ALA A 229 26.54 -28.18 51.46
CA ALA A 229 27.58 -28.60 52.45
C ALA A 229 27.13 -29.78 53.37
N THR A 230 27.92 -30.83 53.70
CA THR A 230 29.35 -31.24 53.47
C THR A 230 29.44 -32.57 52.65
N THR A 231 30.50 -33.37 52.38
CA THR A 231 31.90 -33.66 52.82
C THR A 231 32.07 -34.35 54.20
N ASP A 232 32.96 -35.32 54.48
CA ASP A 232 34.03 -36.08 53.77
C ASP A 232 33.95 -37.58 54.24
N LYS A 233 34.78 -38.63 53.98
CA LYS A 233 36.23 -38.89 53.72
C LYS A 233 36.39 -40.12 52.76
N LYS A 234 37.53 -40.51 52.12
CA LYS A 234 39.01 -40.37 52.25
C LYS A 234 39.76 -41.55 52.93
N GLU A 235 40.98 -41.94 52.53
CA GLU A 235 41.82 -41.52 51.35
C GLU A 235 41.47 -42.42 50.11
N ASP A 236 42.25 -42.87 49.11
CA ASP A 236 43.65 -42.84 48.57
C ASP A 236 43.57 -43.28 47.06
N LYS A 237 44.53 -43.30 46.11
CA LYS A 237 45.97 -42.94 45.98
C LYS A 237 46.38 -42.75 44.48
N SER A 238 47.50 -42.05 44.23
CA SER A 238 48.47 -42.12 43.09
C SER A 238 48.04 -42.18 41.59
N ASP A 239 48.61 -41.21 40.85
CA ASP A 239 49.28 -41.31 39.52
C ASP A 239 48.51 -41.24 38.17
N ASP A 240 48.37 -39.98 37.72
CA ASP A 240 48.88 -39.40 36.44
C ASP A 240 48.31 -39.77 35.03
N VAL A 241 48.55 -38.84 34.10
CA VAL A 241 48.40 -38.81 32.63
C VAL A 241 46.99 -39.02 32.06
N LYS A 242 46.35 -37.91 31.66
CA LYS A 242 45.37 -37.91 30.56
C LYS A 242 45.77 -36.96 29.42
N LYS A 243 45.79 -37.56 28.22
CA LYS A 243 46.24 -37.00 26.95
C LYS A 243 45.16 -36.08 26.35
N PRO A 244 45.50 -34.95 25.70
CA PRO A 244 44.50 -34.09 25.07
C PRO A 244 43.84 -34.78 23.86
N GLU A 245 42.53 -34.60 23.68
CA GLU A 245 41.80 -35.16 22.55
C GLU A 245 42.10 -34.41 21.25
N ALA A 246 42.38 -35.14 20.17
CA ALA A 246 42.68 -34.57 18.87
C ALA A 246 41.42 -34.02 18.17
N LYS A 247 41.53 -32.81 17.59
CA LYS A 247 40.52 -32.24 16.70
C LYS A 247 40.35 -33.17 15.48
N LYS A 248 39.19 -33.83 15.35
CA LYS A 248 38.89 -34.66 14.18
C LYS A 248 38.80 -33.79 12.91
N ALA A 249 39.44 -34.23 11.84
CA ALA A 249 39.38 -33.58 10.53
C ALA A 249 37.92 -33.51 10.01
N LYS A 250 37.58 -32.43 9.31
CA LYS A 250 36.29 -32.31 8.60
C LYS A 250 36.34 -33.19 7.34
N LYS A 251 35.62 -34.32 7.34
CA LYS A 251 35.39 -35.09 6.11
C LYS A 251 34.66 -34.23 5.08
N LEU A 252 35.02 -34.40 3.80
CA LEU A 252 34.34 -33.74 2.68
C LEU A 252 32.96 -34.38 2.46
N THR A 253 31.93 -33.54 2.35
CA THR A 253 30.55 -33.99 2.14
C THR A 253 29.90 -33.29 0.95
N LYS A 254 29.45 -34.08 -0.03
CA LYS A 254 28.62 -33.62 -1.13
C LYS A 254 27.16 -33.62 -0.70
N SER A 255 26.37 -32.63 -1.13
CA SER A 255 24.95 -32.54 -0.83
C SER A 255 24.15 -32.34 -2.12
N THR A 256 23.07 -33.09 -2.28
CA THR A 256 22.22 -33.11 -3.47
C THR A 256 20.76 -33.07 -3.03
N ASP A 257 20.00 -32.07 -3.46
CA ASP A 257 18.56 -31.99 -3.15
C ASP A 257 17.75 -32.99 -3.98
N LEU A 258 16.72 -33.57 -3.35
CA LEU A 258 15.91 -34.65 -3.89
C LEU A 258 14.47 -34.18 -4.15
N LYS A 259 13.88 -34.64 -5.25
CA LYS A 259 12.46 -34.43 -5.55
C LYS A 259 11.60 -35.27 -4.60
N ILE A 260 10.67 -34.62 -3.92
CA ILE A 260 9.60 -35.27 -3.15
C ILE A 260 8.33 -35.20 -3.97
N ASP A 261 7.61 -36.32 -4.08
CA ASP A 261 6.28 -36.38 -4.66
C ASP A 261 5.26 -36.63 -3.54
N PRO A 262 4.48 -35.61 -3.13
CA PRO A 262 3.47 -35.73 -2.08
C PRO A 262 2.15 -36.27 -2.63
N ILE A 263 1.63 -37.32 -2.00
CA ILE A 263 0.29 -37.87 -2.21
C ILE A 263 -0.51 -37.50 -0.95
N GLN A 264 -1.11 -36.31 -0.97
CA GLN A 264 -1.86 -35.73 0.16
C GLN A 264 -3.32 -35.47 -0.22
N THR A 265 -4.18 -35.39 0.79
CA THR A 265 -5.56 -34.92 0.64
C THR A 265 -5.58 -33.41 0.36
N GLY A 266 -6.02 -33.03 -0.85
CA GLY A 266 -6.10 -31.64 -1.30
C GLY A 266 -6.51 -31.55 -2.76
N LEU A 267 -6.86 -30.34 -3.21
CA LEU A 267 -7.12 -30.06 -4.62
C LEU A 267 -5.80 -30.00 -5.39
N THR A 268 -5.74 -30.57 -6.59
CA THR A 268 -4.58 -30.45 -7.47
C THR A 268 -4.47 -29.04 -8.06
N ALA A 269 -3.32 -28.71 -8.66
CA ALA A 269 -3.16 -27.45 -9.39
C ALA A 269 -4.15 -27.31 -10.56
N GLU A 270 -4.58 -28.43 -11.16
CA GLU A 270 -5.58 -28.45 -12.23
C GLU A 270 -6.99 -28.20 -11.68
N ASP A 271 -7.37 -28.86 -10.57
CA ASP A 271 -8.65 -28.60 -9.89
C ASP A 271 -8.77 -27.13 -9.45
N ILE A 272 -7.70 -26.57 -8.89
CA ILE A 272 -7.64 -25.17 -8.47
C ILE A 272 -7.78 -24.23 -9.68
N ALA A 273 -7.10 -24.52 -10.80
CA ALA A 273 -7.23 -23.70 -12.01
C ALA A 273 -8.65 -23.74 -12.58
N ASN A 274 -9.29 -24.92 -12.61
CA ASN A 274 -10.67 -25.09 -13.05
C ASN A 274 -11.66 -24.33 -12.15
N LEU A 275 -11.52 -24.45 -10.83
CA LEU A 275 -12.37 -23.73 -9.86
C LEU A 275 -12.18 -22.21 -9.93
N VAL A 276 -10.94 -21.73 -10.14
CA VAL A 276 -10.65 -20.31 -10.35
C VAL A 276 -11.27 -19.80 -11.66
N SER A 277 -11.31 -20.61 -12.73
CA SER A 277 -12.00 -20.25 -13.97
C SER A 277 -13.51 -20.10 -13.76
N ILE A 278 -14.14 -21.01 -13.01
CA ILE A 278 -15.58 -20.96 -12.70
C ILE A 278 -15.89 -19.72 -11.83
N GLU A 279 -15.08 -19.44 -10.82
CA GLU A 279 -15.23 -18.25 -9.98
C GLU A 279 -15.10 -16.94 -10.79
N GLN A 280 -14.19 -16.89 -11.77
CA GLN A 280 -14.07 -15.72 -12.66
C GLN A 280 -15.30 -15.52 -13.55
N GLU A 281 -15.91 -16.59 -14.05
CA GLU A 281 -17.15 -16.55 -14.81
C GLU A 281 -18.33 -16.07 -13.93
N LEU A 282 -18.47 -16.61 -12.72
CA LEU A 282 -19.48 -16.16 -11.75
C LEU A 282 -19.31 -14.68 -11.35
N GLN A 283 -18.08 -14.24 -11.09
CA GLN A 283 -17.79 -12.83 -10.80
C GLN A 283 -18.06 -11.91 -12.01
N PHE A 284 -17.84 -12.39 -13.24
CA PHE A 284 -18.19 -11.64 -14.44
C PHE A 284 -19.71 -11.49 -14.58
N HIS A 285 -20.49 -12.57 -14.43
CA HIS A 285 -21.95 -12.50 -14.46
C HIS A 285 -22.52 -11.60 -13.36
N ALA A 286 -22.04 -11.72 -12.12
CA ALA A 286 -22.45 -10.87 -11.00
C ALA A 286 -22.13 -9.39 -11.24
N ARG A 287 -21.00 -9.08 -11.90
CA ARG A 287 -20.64 -7.71 -12.29
C ARG A 287 -21.56 -7.18 -13.40
N VAL A 288 -21.79 -7.96 -14.46
CA VAL A 288 -22.66 -7.56 -15.57
C VAL A 288 -24.09 -7.29 -15.07
N GLU A 289 -24.61 -8.15 -14.18
CA GLU A 289 -25.93 -7.96 -13.60
C GLU A 289 -26.00 -6.73 -12.69
N LYS A 290 -24.98 -6.51 -11.84
CA LYS A 290 -24.91 -5.27 -11.07
C LYS A 290 -24.86 -4.04 -11.99
N GLU A 291 -24.00 -4.04 -13.00
CA GLU A 291 -23.86 -2.93 -13.94
C GLU A 291 -25.13 -2.68 -14.79
N ARG A 292 -25.96 -3.71 -14.98
CA ARG A 292 -27.30 -3.63 -15.59
C ARG A 292 -28.31 -2.99 -14.65
N ALA A 293 -28.37 -3.44 -13.40
CA ALA A 293 -29.23 -2.87 -12.36
C ALA A 293 -28.86 -1.41 -12.05
N ASP A 294 -27.56 -1.11 -11.90
CA ASP A 294 -27.06 0.26 -11.75
C ASP A 294 -27.50 1.13 -12.94
N ALA A 295 -27.43 0.63 -14.19
CA ALA A 295 -27.88 1.38 -15.37
C ALA A 295 -29.40 1.59 -15.42
N LYS A 296 -30.21 0.63 -14.96
CA LYS A 296 -31.66 0.77 -14.81
C LYS A 296 -32.02 1.85 -13.79
N ASN A 297 -31.40 1.79 -12.61
CA ASN A 297 -31.58 2.76 -11.53
C ASN A 297 -31.18 4.19 -11.96
N ASN A 298 -30.07 4.34 -12.70
CA ASN A 298 -29.64 5.63 -13.25
C ASN A 298 -30.65 6.25 -14.24
N LEU A 299 -31.41 5.43 -14.99
CA LEU A 299 -32.47 5.91 -15.88
C LEU A 299 -33.71 6.30 -15.08
N GLU A 300 -34.08 5.52 -14.07
CA GLU A 300 -35.22 5.79 -13.18
C GLU A 300 -35.02 7.07 -12.35
N GLU A 301 -33.86 7.21 -11.69
CA GLU A 301 -33.49 8.43 -10.96
C GLU A 301 -33.51 9.66 -11.89
N TYR A 302 -33.02 9.52 -13.12
CA TYR A 302 -33.05 10.61 -14.10
C TYR A 302 -34.48 11.00 -14.51
N ILE A 303 -35.39 10.04 -14.67
CA ILE A 303 -36.79 10.31 -15.00
C ILE A 303 -37.48 11.09 -13.87
N TYR A 304 -37.33 10.65 -12.62
CA TYR A 304 -37.90 11.37 -11.48
C TYR A 304 -37.28 12.76 -11.27
N ALA A 305 -35.95 12.87 -11.35
CA ALA A 305 -35.25 14.15 -11.22
C ALA A 305 -35.60 15.14 -12.35
N MET A 306 -35.81 14.66 -13.59
CA MET A 306 -36.24 15.53 -14.68
C MET A 306 -37.71 15.95 -14.56
N ARG A 307 -38.60 15.07 -14.08
CA ARG A 307 -40.01 15.41 -13.82
C ARG A 307 -40.13 16.53 -12.79
N ASP A 308 -39.41 16.43 -11.66
CA ASP A 308 -39.37 17.48 -10.63
C ASP A 308 -38.82 18.81 -11.17
N LYS A 309 -37.67 18.77 -11.88
CA LYS A 309 -37.08 19.95 -12.54
C LYS A 309 -38.02 20.64 -13.51
N LEU A 310 -38.81 19.91 -14.31
CA LEU A 310 -39.77 20.51 -15.26
C LEU A 310 -40.89 21.29 -14.56
N SER A 311 -41.30 20.85 -13.36
CA SER A 311 -42.25 21.58 -12.50
C SER A 311 -41.61 22.65 -11.61
N GLY A 312 -40.28 22.78 -11.62
CA GLY A 312 -39.52 23.71 -10.78
C GLY A 312 -38.48 24.50 -11.59
N ASP A 313 -37.20 24.18 -11.40
CA ASP A 313 -36.05 24.94 -11.93
C ASP A 313 -36.08 25.19 -13.46
N LEU A 314 -36.72 24.32 -14.24
CA LEU A 314 -36.81 24.44 -15.70
C LEU A 314 -38.13 25.06 -16.20
N GLU A 315 -39.17 25.19 -15.36
CA GLU A 315 -40.51 25.68 -15.75
C GLU A 315 -40.43 27.00 -16.55
N ASN A 316 -39.57 27.90 -16.08
CA ASN A 316 -39.36 29.23 -16.65
C ASN A 316 -38.49 29.26 -17.93
N TYR A 317 -37.89 28.15 -18.34
CA TYR A 317 -36.84 28.08 -19.38
C TYR A 317 -37.18 27.13 -20.55
N VAL A 318 -38.38 26.54 -20.54
CA VAL A 318 -38.88 25.62 -21.58
C VAL A 318 -40.16 26.22 -22.18
N GLU A 319 -40.38 26.07 -23.50
CA GLU A 319 -41.65 26.46 -24.11
C GLU A 319 -42.72 25.41 -23.78
N GLU A 320 -43.95 25.83 -23.47
CA GLU A 320 -45.08 24.98 -23.02
C GLU A 320 -45.21 23.66 -23.80
N GLY A 321 -45.25 23.73 -25.14
CA GLY A 321 -45.33 22.53 -25.98
C GLY A 321 -44.10 21.60 -25.90
N GLN A 322 -42.90 22.14 -25.65
CA GLN A 322 -41.68 21.32 -25.44
C GLN A 322 -41.67 20.66 -24.06
N ARG A 323 -42.22 21.32 -23.04
CA ARG A 323 -42.39 20.77 -21.68
C ARG A 323 -43.35 19.59 -21.73
N ASP A 324 -44.48 19.76 -22.40
CA ASP A 324 -45.53 18.75 -22.48
C ASP A 324 -45.10 17.54 -23.34
N GLU A 325 -44.45 17.77 -24.49
CA GLU A 325 -43.86 16.70 -25.31
C GLU A 325 -42.79 15.89 -24.55
N PHE A 326 -41.99 16.55 -23.71
CA PHE A 326 -40.96 15.87 -22.93
C PHE A 326 -41.53 15.18 -21.67
N SER A 327 -42.60 15.70 -21.03
CA SER A 327 -43.30 14.98 -19.94
C SER A 327 -43.85 13.65 -20.42
N VAL A 328 -44.50 13.62 -21.59
CA VAL A 328 -44.98 12.37 -22.21
C VAL A 328 -43.83 11.39 -22.44
N GLN A 329 -42.66 11.85 -22.90
CA GLN A 329 -41.49 10.97 -23.08
C GLN A 329 -40.87 10.48 -21.76
N LEU A 330 -41.03 11.21 -20.65
CA LEU A 330 -40.65 10.73 -19.31
C LEU A 330 -41.64 9.69 -18.78
N GLU A 331 -42.94 9.88 -19.02
CA GLU A 331 -44.01 8.92 -18.70
C GLU A 331 -43.89 7.63 -19.53
N ASP A 332 -43.63 7.73 -20.84
CA ASP A 332 -43.29 6.61 -21.71
C ASP A 332 -42.01 5.90 -21.26
N GLY A 333 -41.02 6.65 -20.75
CA GLY A 333 -39.77 6.11 -20.20
C GLY A 333 -39.99 5.30 -18.92
N GLU A 334 -40.83 5.79 -18.02
CA GLU A 334 -41.24 5.09 -16.78
C GLU A 334 -42.08 3.84 -17.10
N SER A 335 -43.10 3.98 -17.96
CA SER A 335 -43.93 2.87 -18.44
C SER A 335 -43.09 1.77 -19.09
N TRP A 336 -42.04 2.14 -19.85
CA TRP A 336 -41.10 1.21 -20.46
C TRP A 336 -40.20 0.50 -19.42
N LEU A 337 -39.68 1.20 -18.40
CA LEU A 337 -38.86 0.59 -17.32
C LEU A 337 -39.59 -0.53 -16.55
N TYR A 338 -40.92 -0.40 -16.45
CA TYR A 338 -41.84 -1.33 -15.79
C TYR A 338 -42.59 -2.25 -16.77
N GLY A 339 -42.18 -2.28 -18.06
CA GLY A 339 -42.77 -3.08 -19.13
C GLY A 339 -41.70 -3.71 -20.01
N ASP A 340 -41.67 -3.35 -21.30
CA ASP A 340 -40.72 -3.90 -22.30
C ASP A 340 -39.23 -3.74 -21.91
N GLY A 341 -38.92 -2.80 -21.01
CA GLY A 341 -37.60 -2.55 -20.44
C GLY A 341 -37.34 -3.22 -19.08
N GLU A 342 -38.20 -4.14 -18.60
CA GLU A 342 -37.99 -4.74 -17.27
C GLU A 342 -36.67 -5.52 -17.17
N ASP A 343 -36.41 -6.38 -18.17
CA ASP A 343 -35.24 -7.26 -18.26
C ASP A 343 -34.50 -7.13 -19.61
N LEU A 344 -33.87 -5.98 -19.83
CA LEU A 344 -32.99 -5.74 -20.98
C LEU A 344 -31.52 -5.61 -20.60
N GLN A 345 -30.65 -5.76 -21.60
CA GLN A 345 -29.21 -5.54 -21.45
C GLN A 345 -28.88 -4.08 -21.12
N LYS A 346 -27.81 -3.86 -20.36
CA LYS A 346 -27.27 -2.56 -19.92
C LYS A 346 -27.34 -1.45 -20.98
N GLN A 347 -27.00 -1.76 -22.23
CA GLN A 347 -26.98 -0.76 -23.31
C GLN A 347 -28.36 -0.14 -23.59
N ALA A 348 -29.46 -0.89 -23.44
CA ALA A 348 -30.80 -0.35 -23.69
C ALA A 348 -31.19 0.78 -22.72
N TYR A 349 -30.80 0.67 -21.44
CA TYR A 349 -31.00 1.74 -20.45
C TYR A 349 -30.12 2.95 -20.76
N ILE A 350 -28.87 2.73 -21.21
CA ILE A 350 -27.96 3.80 -21.63
C ILE A 350 -28.50 4.54 -22.86
N ASP A 351 -28.95 3.83 -23.89
CA ASP A 351 -29.49 4.40 -25.13
C ASP A 351 -30.77 5.22 -24.85
N LYS A 352 -31.65 4.74 -23.97
CA LYS A 352 -32.84 5.49 -23.51
C LYS A 352 -32.45 6.73 -22.69
N LEU A 353 -31.48 6.62 -21.78
CA LEU A 353 -30.97 7.74 -21.00
C LEU A 353 -30.32 8.81 -21.89
N GLU A 354 -29.56 8.41 -22.91
CA GLU A 354 -28.99 9.33 -23.91
C GLU A 354 -30.08 9.95 -24.80
N GLY A 355 -31.13 9.20 -25.13
CA GLY A 355 -32.32 9.68 -25.82
C GLY A 355 -33.01 10.82 -25.08
N LEU A 356 -33.32 10.63 -23.79
CA LEU A 356 -33.90 11.67 -22.94
C LEU A 356 -32.95 12.87 -22.81
N LYS A 357 -31.65 12.63 -22.57
CA LYS A 357 -30.62 13.68 -22.44
C LYS A 357 -30.47 14.57 -23.67
N LYS A 358 -30.71 14.05 -24.88
CA LYS A 358 -30.69 14.88 -26.11
C LYS A 358 -31.78 15.95 -26.15
N ILE A 359 -32.88 15.76 -25.41
CA ILE A 359 -34.02 16.69 -25.35
C ILE A 359 -33.88 17.65 -24.16
N SER A 360 -33.46 17.14 -23.00
CA SER A 360 -33.27 17.93 -21.78
C SER A 360 -31.99 18.75 -21.74
N GLN A 361 -30.86 18.28 -22.29
CA GLN A 361 -29.58 19.02 -22.20
C GLN A 361 -29.70 20.46 -22.76
N PRO A 362 -30.35 20.72 -23.92
CA PRO A 362 -30.60 22.09 -24.37
C PRO A 362 -31.52 22.91 -23.45
N MET A 363 -32.34 22.29 -22.59
CA MET A 363 -33.17 22.96 -21.58
C MET A 363 -32.35 23.28 -20.32
N GLU A 364 -31.54 22.32 -19.84
CA GLU A 364 -30.64 22.51 -18.71
C GLU A 364 -29.56 23.56 -19.03
N ASP A 365 -28.95 23.50 -20.22
CA ASP A 365 -27.98 24.49 -20.71
C ASP A 365 -28.60 25.90 -20.79
N ARG A 366 -29.87 26.02 -21.23
CA ARG A 366 -30.63 27.28 -21.22
C ARG A 366 -30.79 27.82 -19.79
N CYS A 367 -31.24 26.98 -18.85
CA CYS A 367 -31.45 27.37 -17.46
C CYS A 367 -30.13 27.79 -16.78
N VAL A 368 -29.09 26.95 -16.85
CA VAL A 368 -27.77 27.24 -16.27
C VAL A 368 -27.16 28.52 -16.86
N ALA A 369 -27.29 28.75 -18.17
CA ALA A 369 -26.82 29.98 -18.78
C ALA A 369 -27.58 31.21 -18.25
N HIS A 370 -28.92 31.19 -18.23
CA HIS A 370 -29.72 32.31 -17.72
C HIS A 370 -29.53 32.55 -16.21
N GLN A 371 -29.31 31.51 -15.40
CA GLN A 371 -28.98 31.64 -13.97
C GLN A 371 -27.58 32.26 -13.75
N ALA A 372 -26.59 31.92 -14.58
CA ALA A 372 -25.21 32.41 -14.46
C ALA A 372 -25.00 33.82 -15.06
N ILE A 373 -25.82 34.24 -16.02
CA ILE A 373 -25.72 35.55 -16.70
C ILE A 373 -25.74 36.74 -15.72
N PRO A 374 -26.64 36.84 -14.73
CA PRO A 374 -26.62 37.92 -13.74
C PRO A 374 -25.29 38.06 -12.98
N GLY A 375 -24.66 36.95 -12.60
CA GLY A 375 -23.35 36.96 -11.95
C GLY A 375 -22.21 37.38 -12.89
N ALA A 376 -22.28 36.99 -14.17
CA ALA A 376 -21.33 37.46 -15.19
C ALA A 376 -21.49 38.97 -15.47
N ILE A 377 -22.74 39.46 -15.53
CA ILE A 377 -23.09 40.89 -15.68
C ILE A 377 -22.52 41.72 -14.53
N ASP A 378 -22.75 41.32 -13.28
CA ASP A 378 -22.24 42.04 -12.10
C ASP A 378 -20.70 42.07 -12.07
N ASN A 379 -20.04 40.94 -12.33
CA ASN A 379 -18.57 40.87 -12.40
C ASN A 379 -17.98 41.75 -13.53
N PHE A 380 -18.67 41.83 -14.68
CA PHE A 380 -18.29 42.71 -15.79
C PHE A 380 -18.54 44.20 -15.46
N GLY A 381 -19.67 44.53 -14.84
CA GLY A 381 -20.00 45.88 -14.37
C GLY A 381 -19.04 46.40 -13.30
N LYS A 382 -18.59 45.53 -12.39
CA LYS A 382 -17.54 45.83 -11.41
C LYS A 382 -16.21 46.18 -12.08
N ALA A 383 -15.78 45.40 -13.07
CA ALA A 383 -14.57 45.69 -13.85
C ALA A 383 -14.68 47.04 -14.60
N MET A 384 -15.84 47.34 -15.21
CA MET A 384 -16.05 48.65 -15.86
C MET A 384 -16.07 49.82 -14.88
N THR A 385 -16.65 49.65 -13.71
CA THR A 385 -16.66 50.68 -12.66
C THR A 385 -15.23 50.94 -12.15
N HIS A 386 -14.38 49.90 -12.07
CA HIS A 386 -12.97 50.04 -11.75
C HIS A 386 -12.21 50.89 -12.78
N TYR A 387 -12.33 50.60 -14.08
CA TYR A 387 -11.64 51.40 -15.11
C TYR A 387 -12.21 52.82 -15.24
N LYS A 388 -13.53 53.02 -15.07
CA LYS A 388 -14.12 54.37 -15.03
C LYS A 388 -13.53 55.20 -13.88
N LYS A 389 -13.36 54.61 -12.69
CA LYS A 389 -12.71 55.28 -11.55
C LYS A 389 -11.23 55.60 -11.82
N ILE A 390 -10.49 54.74 -12.50
CA ILE A 390 -9.09 55.03 -12.90
C ILE A 390 -9.01 56.21 -13.89
N LEU A 391 -9.93 56.27 -14.85
CA LEU A 391 -10.01 57.40 -15.79
C LEU A 391 -10.37 58.71 -15.09
N GLU A 392 -11.29 58.67 -14.12
CA GLU A 392 -11.63 59.81 -13.27
C GLU A 392 -10.45 60.25 -12.39
N GLN A 393 -9.66 59.32 -11.83
CA GLN A 393 -8.43 59.64 -11.09
C GLN A 393 -7.38 60.29 -11.99
N TYR A 394 -7.24 59.86 -13.25
CA TYR A 394 -6.35 60.50 -14.23
C TYR A 394 -6.82 61.91 -14.62
N GLU A 395 -8.11 62.12 -14.87
CA GLU A 395 -8.68 63.44 -15.18
C GLU A 395 -8.55 64.42 -14.00
N ASN A 396 -8.64 63.91 -12.75
CA ASN A 396 -8.35 64.65 -11.52
C ASN A 396 -6.85 64.83 -11.22
N LYS A 397 -5.94 64.35 -12.09
CA LYS A 397 -4.48 64.41 -11.93
C LYS A 397 -3.94 63.74 -10.66
N ASP A 398 -4.53 62.61 -10.27
CA ASP A 398 -4.01 61.74 -9.22
C ASP A 398 -2.55 61.37 -9.53
N GLU A 399 -1.66 61.63 -8.57
CA GLU A 399 -0.22 61.34 -8.66
C GLU A 399 0.10 59.93 -9.18
N LYS A 400 -0.76 58.94 -8.91
CA LYS A 400 -0.57 57.55 -9.32
C LYS A 400 -0.65 57.35 -10.85
N TYR A 401 -1.27 58.27 -11.59
CA TYR A 401 -1.56 58.08 -13.02
C TYR A 401 -1.02 59.21 -13.93
N VAL A 402 -0.58 60.35 -13.39
CA VAL A 402 -0.08 61.52 -14.14
C VAL A 402 1.10 61.22 -15.09
N HIS A 403 1.85 60.13 -14.89
CA HIS A 403 2.96 59.72 -15.76
C HIS A 403 2.56 58.86 -16.96
N ILE A 404 1.28 58.53 -17.13
CA ILE A 404 0.76 57.78 -18.30
C ILE A 404 0.49 58.76 -19.45
N GLU A 405 0.94 58.42 -20.67
CA GLU A 405 0.73 59.28 -21.83
C GLU A 405 -0.75 59.46 -22.15
N ALA A 406 -1.15 60.68 -22.53
CA ALA A 406 -2.53 60.99 -22.86
C ALA A 406 -3.09 60.11 -24.00
N GLU A 407 -2.28 59.75 -24.98
CA GLU A 407 -2.69 58.82 -26.06
C GLU A 407 -2.75 57.35 -25.62
N GLU A 408 -2.08 56.94 -24.53
CA GLU A 408 -2.27 55.62 -23.92
C GLU A 408 -3.58 55.58 -23.11
N MET A 409 -3.82 56.58 -22.26
CA MET A 409 -5.03 56.63 -21.44
C MET A 409 -6.30 56.85 -22.28
N LYS A 410 -6.18 57.56 -23.41
CA LYS A 410 -7.23 57.69 -24.44
C LYS A 410 -7.54 56.36 -25.14
N LYS A 411 -6.55 55.48 -25.37
CA LYS A 411 -6.81 54.11 -25.87
C LYS A 411 -7.59 53.29 -24.84
N VAL A 412 -7.27 53.40 -23.54
CA VAL A 412 -8.05 52.79 -22.46
C VAL A 412 -9.49 53.33 -22.45
N LYS A 413 -9.67 54.66 -22.48
CA LYS A 413 -11.00 55.30 -22.52
C LYS A 413 -11.83 54.79 -23.70
N ASN A 414 -11.27 54.81 -24.91
CA ASN A 414 -11.94 54.30 -26.11
C ASN A 414 -12.30 52.81 -26.00
N LYS A 415 -11.44 51.96 -25.42
CA LYS A 415 -11.69 50.51 -25.31
C LYS A 415 -12.73 50.17 -24.24
N VAL A 416 -12.73 50.91 -23.13
CA VAL A 416 -13.78 50.82 -22.09
C VAL A 416 -15.12 51.29 -22.66
N GLU A 417 -15.14 52.34 -23.48
CA GLU A 417 -16.35 52.85 -24.13
C GLU A 417 -16.88 51.90 -25.22
N GLU A 418 -16.01 51.36 -26.08
CA GLU A 418 -16.34 50.28 -27.04
C GLU A 418 -17.04 49.11 -26.35
N LYS A 419 -16.43 48.59 -25.26
CA LYS A 419 -17.00 47.44 -24.53
C LYS A 419 -18.22 47.82 -23.70
N PHE A 420 -18.33 49.06 -23.22
CA PHE A 420 -19.53 49.53 -22.50
C PHE A 420 -20.74 49.63 -23.45
N ASN A 421 -20.53 50.08 -24.68
CA ASN A 421 -21.57 50.10 -25.71
C ASN A 421 -22.00 48.69 -26.11
N TRP A 422 -21.05 47.77 -26.34
CA TRP A 422 -21.34 46.34 -26.54
C TRP A 422 -22.12 45.72 -25.36
N PHE A 423 -21.70 46.01 -24.12
CA PHE A 423 -22.37 45.47 -22.93
C PHE A 423 -23.80 45.98 -22.78
N ASN A 424 -24.05 47.27 -23.04
CA ASN A 424 -25.40 47.84 -23.04
C ASN A 424 -26.27 47.31 -24.19
N GLU A 425 -25.69 47.12 -25.38
CA GLU A 425 -26.34 46.45 -26.53
C GLU A 425 -26.77 45.03 -26.14
N LYS A 426 -25.87 44.24 -25.53
CA LYS A 426 -26.16 42.86 -25.13
C LYS A 426 -27.09 42.75 -23.92
N LEU A 427 -27.07 43.69 -22.98
CA LEU A 427 -28.12 43.81 -21.94
C LEU A 427 -29.50 44.12 -22.55
N ASN A 428 -29.55 44.95 -23.59
CA ASN A 428 -30.78 45.32 -24.31
C ASN A 428 -31.31 44.17 -25.19
N GLU A 429 -30.43 43.33 -25.74
CA GLU A 429 -30.80 42.06 -26.39
C GLU A 429 -31.30 41.03 -25.38
N MET A 430 -30.58 40.84 -24.25
CA MET A 430 -31.01 39.95 -23.16
C MET A 430 -32.39 40.32 -22.63
N GLY A 431 -32.65 41.61 -22.37
CA GLY A 431 -33.95 42.12 -21.91
C GLY A 431 -35.11 41.96 -22.91
N LYS A 432 -34.84 41.52 -24.14
CA LYS A 432 -35.84 41.21 -25.18
C LYS A 432 -35.92 39.71 -25.49
N CYS A 433 -35.00 38.89 -25.00
CA CYS A 433 -35.00 37.45 -25.24
C CYS A 433 -35.90 36.74 -24.22
N PRO A 434 -36.89 35.94 -24.62
CA PRO A 434 -37.61 35.06 -23.71
C PRO A 434 -36.65 34.09 -23.03
N LYS A 435 -36.83 33.84 -21.71
CA LYS A 435 -36.07 32.82 -20.96
C LYS A 435 -36.09 31.43 -21.60
N THR A 436 -37.16 31.12 -22.34
CA THR A 436 -37.33 29.85 -23.08
C THR A 436 -36.38 29.68 -24.26
N LYS A 437 -35.70 30.75 -24.69
CA LYS A 437 -34.77 30.75 -25.83
C LYS A 437 -33.33 30.91 -25.36
N ASN A 438 -32.41 30.39 -26.18
CA ASN A 438 -30.98 30.49 -25.94
C ASN A 438 -30.59 31.96 -25.76
N PRO A 439 -29.80 32.31 -24.72
CA PRO A 439 -29.45 33.69 -24.47
C PRO A 439 -28.57 34.24 -25.61
N PRO A 440 -28.79 35.50 -26.06
CA PRO A 440 -27.96 36.12 -27.10
C PRO A 440 -26.47 36.26 -26.76
N VAL A 441 -26.10 36.14 -25.47
CA VAL A 441 -24.71 36.02 -25.01
C VAL A 441 -24.63 35.00 -23.87
N TYR A 442 -23.67 34.09 -23.94
CA TYR A 442 -23.40 33.11 -22.88
C TYR A 442 -22.46 33.67 -21.80
N PRO A 443 -22.52 33.18 -20.54
CA PRO A 443 -21.61 33.61 -19.47
C PRO A 443 -20.12 33.53 -19.84
N SER A 444 -19.74 32.49 -20.59
CA SER A 444 -18.37 32.28 -21.10
C SER A 444 -17.91 33.38 -22.05
N GLN A 445 -18.81 33.97 -22.85
CA GLN A 445 -18.51 35.07 -23.74
C GLN A 445 -18.33 36.38 -22.97
N ILE A 446 -19.19 36.64 -21.96
CA ILE A 446 -19.07 37.82 -21.07
C ILE A 446 -17.74 37.78 -20.31
N GLU A 447 -17.36 36.63 -19.73
CA GLU A 447 -16.10 36.49 -19.00
C GLU A 447 -14.86 36.52 -19.94
N THR A 448 -15.00 36.06 -21.19
CA THR A 448 -13.94 36.21 -22.21
C THR A 448 -13.74 37.67 -22.59
N GLU A 449 -14.82 38.41 -22.85
CA GLU A 449 -14.76 39.84 -23.18
C GLU A 449 -14.26 40.70 -22.02
N LYS A 450 -14.61 40.34 -20.77
CA LYS A 450 -14.00 40.89 -19.56
C LYS A 450 -12.48 40.67 -19.56
N LYS A 451 -12.01 39.44 -19.76
CA LYS A 451 -10.57 39.14 -19.82
C LYS A 451 -9.85 39.89 -20.94
N LEU A 452 -10.46 40.02 -22.12
CA LEU A 452 -9.90 40.80 -23.23
C LEU A 452 -9.80 42.29 -22.90
N MET A 453 -10.80 42.88 -22.25
CA MET A 453 -10.75 44.25 -21.73
C MET A 453 -9.63 44.41 -20.69
N GLN A 454 -9.54 43.50 -19.73
CA GLN A 454 -8.52 43.52 -18.68
C GLN A 454 -7.10 43.40 -19.25
N THR A 455 -6.83 42.40 -20.10
CA THR A 455 -5.53 42.20 -20.77
C THR A 455 -5.09 43.40 -21.61
N PHE A 456 -6.03 44.19 -22.15
CA PHE A 456 -5.70 45.42 -22.87
C PHE A 456 -5.46 46.62 -21.94
N CYS A 457 -6.26 46.77 -20.87
CA CYS A 457 -6.22 47.96 -20.02
C CYS A 457 -5.16 47.86 -18.91
N ASP A 458 -4.99 46.69 -18.29
CA ASP A 458 -4.12 46.49 -17.12
C ASP A 458 -2.64 46.81 -17.38
N PRO A 459 -2.03 46.48 -18.54
CA PRO A 459 -0.65 46.87 -18.84
C PRO A 459 -0.45 48.39 -18.96
N ILE A 460 -1.51 49.13 -19.31
CA ILE A 460 -1.48 50.59 -19.45
C ILE A 460 -1.70 51.25 -18.09
N VAL A 461 -2.76 50.87 -17.37
CA VAL A 461 -3.12 51.53 -16.09
C VAL A 461 -2.20 51.17 -14.93
N ASN A 462 -1.46 50.06 -15.02
CA ASN A 462 -0.47 49.65 -14.01
C ASN A 462 0.99 49.93 -14.43
N LYS A 463 1.20 50.69 -15.52
CA LYS A 463 2.53 51.15 -15.96
C LYS A 463 3.20 51.94 -14.82
N PRO A 464 4.40 51.56 -14.34
CA PRO A 464 5.00 52.19 -13.14
C PRO A 464 5.57 53.59 -13.41
N LYS A 465 5.66 54.42 -12.36
CA LYS A 465 6.32 55.74 -12.41
C LYS A 465 7.80 55.59 -12.85
N PRO A 466 8.30 56.43 -13.78
CA PRO A 466 9.74 56.55 -14.00
C PRO A 466 10.46 56.98 -12.71
N LYS A 467 11.56 56.32 -12.36
CA LYS A 467 12.46 56.81 -11.31
C LYS A 467 13.20 58.04 -11.82
N VAL A 468 13.15 59.13 -11.06
CA VAL A 468 13.98 60.32 -11.27
C VAL A 468 15.24 60.20 -10.41
N GLU A 469 16.41 60.32 -11.01
CA GLU A 469 17.68 60.44 -10.29
C GLU A 469 17.90 61.89 -9.84
N PRO A 470 18.34 62.15 -8.59
CA PRO A 470 18.54 63.52 -8.10
C PRO A 470 19.86 64.13 -8.60
N PRO A 471 19.85 65.31 -9.24
CA PRO A 471 21.07 65.98 -9.69
C PRO A 471 21.75 66.81 -8.58
N LYS A 472 23.00 66.43 -8.29
CA LYS A 472 24.06 67.13 -7.53
C LYS A 472 23.78 68.51 -6.90
N ASP A 473 23.97 68.59 -5.57
CA ASP A 473 24.33 69.80 -4.83
C ASP A 473 25.87 69.94 -4.65
N GLU A 474 26.37 71.17 -4.67
CA GLU A 474 27.70 71.60 -4.16
C GLU A 474 27.73 73.16 -4.16
N PRO A 475 28.62 73.87 -3.41
CA PRO A 475 29.75 73.36 -2.62
C PRO A 475 30.00 74.04 -1.23
N LYS A 476 31.03 73.52 -0.52
CA LYS A 476 31.81 74.09 0.62
C LYS A 476 31.23 73.91 2.05
N LYS A 477 32.05 73.57 3.08
CA LYS A 477 33.50 73.23 3.10
C LYS A 477 33.93 72.48 4.38
N GLU A 478 35.00 71.69 4.23
CA GLU A 478 36.03 71.30 5.23
C GLU A 478 35.65 70.45 6.47
N GLY A 479 36.44 69.38 6.70
CA GLY A 479 36.31 68.45 7.83
C GLY A 479 36.79 67.03 7.52
N GLU A 480 38.11 66.82 7.43
CA GLU A 480 38.74 65.49 7.53
C GLU A 480 38.54 64.93 8.97
N GLU A 481 38.63 63.66 9.33
CA GLU A 481 39.43 62.49 8.87
C GLU A 481 38.77 61.22 9.50
N GLY A 482 38.88 59.95 9.07
CA GLY A 482 39.55 59.28 7.94
C GLY A 482 39.32 57.73 8.01
N ALA A 483 39.89 56.98 7.06
CA ALA A 483 40.06 55.50 7.03
C ALA A 483 38.82 54.55 6.99
N LYS A 484 38.53 54.03 5.78
CA LYS A 484 38.18 52.59 5.55
C LYS A 484 39.47 51.79 5.29
N PRO A 485 39.43 50.45 5.10
CA PRO A 485 39.21 49.82 3.78
C PRO A 485 38.09 48.74 3.82
N GLU A 486 37.28 48.48 2.78
CA GLU A 486 37.52 47.73 1.52
C GLU A 486 37.58 46.19 1.70
N GLU A 487 37.16 45.33 0.77
CA GLU A 487 36.67 45.57 -0.60
C GLU A 487 35.54 44.59 -1.05
N THR A 488 35.09 44.79 -2.29
CA THR A 488 33.99 44.14 -3.01
C THR A 488 34.18 42.65 -3.36
N LYS A 489 33.07 41.91 -3.57
CA LYS A 489 32.66 41.50 -4.94
C LYS A 489 31.29 40.79 -5.06
N ASN A 490 30.71 41.04 -6.24
CA ASN A 490 29.77 40.25 -7.05
C ASN A 490 28.50 39.57 -6.50
N GLU A 491 27.44 39.81 -7.30
CA GLU A 491 26.47 38.85 -7.82
C GLU A 491 25.31 38.28 -6.98
N LYS A 492 24.26 38.02 -7.75
CA LYS A 492 22.95 37.48 -7.42
C LYS A 492 23.05 36.11 -6.73
N THR A 493 22.05 35.79 -5.91
CA THR A 493 21.03 34.71 -6.12
C THR A 493 20.61 34.07 -4.79
N THR A 494 19.34 33.67 -4.67
CA THR A 494 18.76 32.75 -3.66
C THR A 494 18.94 33.06 -2.18
N GLU A 495 17.85 33.48 -1.55
CA GLU A 495 17.34 32.74 -0.40
C GLU A 495 16.15 31.87 -0.86
N GLN A 496 16.00 30.68 -0.28
CA GLN A 496 14.83 29.81 -0.41
C GLN A 496 14.41 29.33 0.97
N PRO A 497 13.10 29.36 1.26
CA PRO A 497 12.46 28.32 2.06
C PRO A 497 11.39 27.61 1.21
N GLN A 498 11.53 26.29 1.01
CA GLN A 498 10.46 25.46 0.44
C GLN A 498 9.57 24.89 1.54
N THR A 499 8.24 25.02 1.36
CA THR A 499 7.19 24.09 1.84
C THR A 499 7.01 23.91 3.37
N THR A 500 5.84 23.54 3.91
CA THR A 500 4.57 23.10 3.29
C THR A 500 3.36 23.62 4.09
N GLU A 501 2.15 23.25 3.65
CA GLU A 501 0.85 23.60 4.23
C GLU A 501 0.64 23.09 5.67
N ASN A 502 -0.25 23.78 6.43
CA ASN A 502 -1.54 23.17 6.79
C ASN A 502 -2.56 24.19 7.33
N MET A 503 -3.84 23.83 7.25
CA MET A 503 -4.98 24.50 7.90
C MET A 503 -5.21 23.92 9.31
N GLU A 504 -5.69 24.72 10.26
CA GLU A 504 -6.85 24.33 11.11
C GLU A 504 -7.35 25.43 12.06
N THR A 505 -8.66 25.43 12.33
CA THR A 505 -9.40 26.10 13.44
C THR A 505 -9.32 27.65 13.57
N ASP A 506 -10.25 28.37 14.21
CA ASP A 506 -11.50 27.99 14.89
C ASP A 506 -12.59 29.10 14.77
N THR A 507 -13.87 28.76 14.90
CA THR A 507 -15.00 29.57 15.42
C THR A 507 -16.31 28.75 15.34
N PRO A 508 -17.31 28.98 16.24
CA PRO A 508 -17.78 27.84 17.03
C PRO A 508 -19.25 27.43 16.84
N LYS A 509 -19.51 26.20 17.28
CA LYS A 509 -20.82 25.55 17.35
C LYS A 509 -21.63 26.05 18.57
N PRO A 510 -22.93 26.37 18.44
CA PRO A 510 -23.79 26.63 19.59
C PRO A 510 -24.24 25.32 20.27
N GLU A 511 -24.27 25.31 21.60
CA GLU A 511 -24.85 24.22 22.39
C GLU A 511 -26.36 24.42 22.59
N GLY A 512 -27.14 23.34 22.47
CA GLY A 512 -28.57 23.30 22.79
C GLY A 512 -28.92 21.92 23.35
N LYS A 513 -29.70 21.88 24.44
CA LYS A 513 -30.00 20.65 25.19
C LYS A 513 -31.32 20.00 24.76
N SER A 514 -31.30 18.68 24.69
CA SER A 514 -32.44 17.76 24.87
C SER A 514 -31.83 16.47 25.42
N GLU A 515 -31.90 16.18 26.71
CA GLU A 515 -33.08 15.68 27.44
C GLU A 515 -33.59 14.32 26.96
N ASP A 516 -33.67 13.43 27.95
CA ASP A 516 -33.98 12.02 27.90
C ASP A 516 -35.45 11.76 27.57
N LEU A 517 -35.70 10.89 26.59
CA LEU A 517 -37.00 10.25 26.35
C LEU A 517 -36.75 8.80 25.95
N GLY A 518 -36.81 7.89 26.92
CA GLY A 518 -37.03 6.47 26.65
C GLY A 518 -38.43 6.25 26.06
N MET A 519 -38.53 5.31 25.13
CA MET A 519 -39.80 4.71 24.73
C MET A 519 -39.67 3.19 24.78
N GLU A 520 -40.60 2.57 25.52
CA GLU A 520 -40.83 1.14 25.51
C GLU A 520 -41.46 0.74 24.16
N VAL A 521 -41.32 -0.53 23.80
CA VAL A 521 -42.09 -1.17 22.71
C VAL A 521 -42.64 -2.46 23.28
N ASP A 522 -43.97 -2.59 23.29
CA ASP A 522 -44.72 -3.80 23.65
C ASP A 522 -44.54 -4.93 22.61
#